data_AF-A0A976CQ76-F1
#
_entry.id   AF-A0A976CQ76-F1
#
_cell.length_a   1.000
_cell.length_b   1.000
_cell.length_c   1.000
_cell.angle_alpha   90.00
_cell.angle_beta   90.00
_cell.angle_gamma   90.00
#
_symmetry.space_group_name_H-M   'P 1'
#
loop_
_entity.id
_entity.type
_entity.pdbx_description
1 polymer ?
#
loop_
_entity_poly.entity_id
_entity_poly.type
_entity_poly.pdbx_seq_one_letter_code
_entity_poly.pdbx_strand_id
1 'polypeptide(L)'
;MVPDKVFNTSSNTDASLFPNSIFADLGISSGLSAAESLLSKSIGSPSSLNAERTASQINFPNNDSLITGDGSGTLFAGEGKDIIDAGSTATTIFASDGNKTITGSPSDDTIYATAADDIINGSDGNNTVFAGKGNNRVVTGSGNDFVTAGNGNDQIYTGKGDDNINAGDGNNLIKPGTGNDAVSVGNGSDQIVLEAGEGSVTISGFNPIADKLRLGGSLAGKPISLVIEGGNTLVKAEDDLLAMVTNVAAGVEKAIISADIPLYRYQAIDLGAIAPTGNATQANAINDRGQIVGRSQTTEVLGTGFRNQGFIWENGELKPLTSTGVKNGGGENTGKEVTQRGGGGFTAAINDLGAIAGTSDEIAGQATDRGLLWQKKDGADYSLQITDLPGVESYFFDINNKNEIAGRHIYGPGGTATAANRSRPFSVNQGSISPLPDLGGDTGTANGINNKSAIVGQIDSDGLNDKTVNTAVKWEKGADGKYTLTNLGTFGSEQAIARDINDSGQIIGWTSSGTGATATSSPFLLQNGQKIDLGSFGGAIGQTAGINQFGQVVGYSQNMSAQDRAFVWNNGKLQDLNKLLLTNPSFGGQQVTLTRASGINNFGDISAYGTYTYRDAKGATLTGTRAYLLKAIPTT
;
A
#
# COMPACT_ATOMS: atom_id res chain seq x y z
N MET A 1 -21.79 17.85 -42.17
CA MET A 1 -21.64 18.50 -40.85
C MET A 1 -22.15 17.50 -39.82
N VAL A 2 -21.24 16.64 -39.36
CA VAL A 2 -21.05 15.89 -38.10
C VAL A 2 -19.80 15.03 -38.43
N PRO A 3 -18.71 15.00 -37.63
CA PRO A 3 -17.39 14.57 -38.12
C PRO A 3 -17.06 13.09 -37.87
N ASP A 4 -16.45 12.47 -38.89
CA ASP A 4 -15.82 11.14 -38.94
C ASP A 4 -14.53 11.07 -38.07
N LYS A 5 -14.64 10.71 -36.79
CA LYS A 5 -13.46 10.40 -35.94
C LYS A 5 -13.77 9.29 -34.93
N VAL A 6 -13.53 8.04 -35.30
CA VAL A 6 -13.32 6.97 -34.30
C VAL A 6 -12.20 5.97 -34.68
N PHE A 7 -11.83 5.78 -35.96
CA PHE A 7 -10.73 4.84 -36.31
C PHE A 7 -9.84 5.29 -37.48
N ASN A 8 -9.50 6.58 -37.57
CA ASN A 8 -8.43 7.03 -38.47
C ASN A 8 -7.40 7.87 -37.71
N THR A 9 -6.39 7.21 -37.16
CA THR A 9 -5.13 7.82 -36.75
C THR A 9 -4.15 7.80 -37.92
N SER A 10 -4.27 8.76 -38.84
CA SER A 10 -3.18 9.16 -39.74
C SER A 10 -2.08 9.96 -39.00
N SER A 11 -1.69 9.48 -37.83
CA SER A 11 -0.51 9.92 -37.09
C SER A 11 0.04 8.75 -36.27
N ASN A 12 0.90 7.94 -36.90
CA ASN A 12 1.78 6.94 -36.28
C ASN A 12 1.18 6.11 -35.13
N THR A 13 0.08 5.40 -35.40
CA THR A 13 -0.16 4.13 -34.71
C THR A 13 0.77 3.11 -35.34
N ASP A 14 1.86 2.80 -34.66
CA ASP A 14 2.71 1.69 -35.03
C ASP A 14 1.90 0.41 -34.79
N ALA A 15 1.25 -0.08 -35.85
CA ALA A 15 0.49 -1.33 -35.86
C ALA A 15 1.39 -2.58 -35.70
N SER A 16 2.66 -2.40 -35.33
CA SER A 16 3.64 -3.45 -35.06
C SER A 16 3.59 -4.00 -33.63
N LEU A 17 2.83 -3.40 -32.72
CA LEU A 17 2.70 -3.85 -31.32
C LEU A 17 1.65 -4.96 -31.10
N PHE A 18 0.92 -5.36 -32.14
CA PHE A 18 0.01 -6.50 -32.07
C PHE A 18 0.53 -7.64 -32.95
N PRO A 19 0.87 -8.82 -32.40
CA PRO A 19 1.02 -9.99 -33.24
C PRO A 19 -0.33 -10.28 -33.91
N ASN A 20 -0.35 -10.30 -35.25
CA ASN A 20 -1.52 -10.61 -36.09
C ASN A 20 -2.19 -11.95 -35.73
N SER A 21 -1.59 -12.77 -34.88
CA SER A 21 -2.14 -14.03 -34.38
C SER A 21 -3.23 -13.88 -33.31
N ILE A 22 -3.33 -12.75 -32.58
CA ILE A 22 -4.34 -12.58 -31.50
C ILE A 22 -5.76 -12.44 -32.05
N PHE A 23 -5.92 -11.81 -33.22
CA PHE A 23 -7.24 -11.69 -33.86
C PHE A 23 -7.69 -12.99 -34.55
N ALA A 24 -6.76 -13.88 -34.89
CA ALA A 24 -7.05 -15.15 -35.54
C ALA A 24 -7.64 -16.19 -34.57
N ASP A 25 -7.21 -16.18 -33.30
CA ASP A 25 -7.71 -17.11 -32.28
C ASP A 25 -9.11 -16.75 -31.75
N LEU A 26 -9.54 -15.50 -31.95
CA LEU A 26 -10.89 -15.01 -31.63
C LEU A 26 -11.88 -15.18 -32.78
N GLY A 27 -11.49 -15.81 -33.89
CA GLY A 27 -12.34 -15.97 -35.07
C GLY A 27 -12.69 -14.65 -35.77
N ILE A 28 -11.95 -13.57 -35.50
CA ILE A 28 -12.18 -12.26 -36.11
C ILE A 28 -11.40 -12.21 -37.42
N SER A 29 -12.05 -12.62 -38.51
CA SER A 29 -11.49 -12.48 -39.85
C SER A 29 -11.28 -10.99 -40.17
N SER A 30 -10.10 -10.67 -40.68
CA SER A 30 -9.74 -9.38 -41.28
C SER A 30 -10.86 -8.86 -42.19
N GLY A 31 -11.64 -7.92 -41.70
CA GLY A 31 -12.83 -7.41 -42.38
C GLY A 31 -13.67 -6.59 -41.43
N LEU A 32 -13.57 -5.27 -41.57
CA LEU A 32 -14.12 -4.22 -40.71
C LEU A 32 -15.67 -4.14 -40.64
N SER A 33 -16.43 -5.23 -40.79
CA SER A 33 -17.90 -5.16 -40.91
C SER A 33 -18.71 -6.09 -39.99
N ALA A 34 -18.11 -6.76 -39.01
CA ALA A 34 -18.87 -7.51 -37.99
C ALA A 34 -18.99 -6.75 -36.65
N ALA A 35 -18.06 -5.85 -36.33
CA ALA A 35 -18.10 -5.03 -35.10
C ALA A 35 -19.21 -3.96 -35.13
N GLU A 36 -19.57 -3.45 -36.31
CA GLU A 36 -20.62 -2.42 -36.46
C GLU A 36 -22.04 -2.96 -36.15
N SER A 37 -22.26 -4.28 -36.20
CA SER A 37 -23.58 -4.87 -35.95
C SER A 37 -23.92 -5.08 -34.47
N LEU A 38 -22.95 -4.97 -33.55
CA LEU A 38 -23.17 -5.17 -32.11
C LEU A 38 -23.26 -3.85 -31.32
N LEU A 39 -22.97 -2.72 -31.96
CA LEU A 39 -22.89 -1.38 -31.34
C LEU A 39 -24.21 -0.60 -31.26
N SER A 40 -25.37 -1.21 -31.56
CA SER A 40 -26.65 -0.47 -31.64
C SER A 40 -27.81 -1.04 -30.83
N LYS A 41 -27.54 -1.61 -29.64
CA LYS A 41 -28.58 -1.72 -28.61
C LYS A 41 -28.18 -0.98 -27.35
N SER A 42 -28.57 0.29 -27.34
CA SER A 42 -28.77 1.11 -26.15
C SER A 42 -29.47 0.27 -25.07
N ILE A 43 -28.73 -0.13 -24.04
CA ILE A 43 -29.31 -0.48 -22.75
C ILE A 43 -29.08 0.76 -21.89
N GLY A 44 -30.17 1.48 -21.60
CA GLY A 44 -30.15 2.62 -20.69
C GLY A 44 -29.57 2.21 -19.34
N SER A 45 -28.85 3.14 -18.72
CA SER A 45 -28.15 3.03 -17.44
C SER A 45 -28.72 2.00 -16.48
N PRO A 46 -27.87 1.05 -16.04
CA PRO A 46 -27.94 0.55 -14.68
C PRO A 46 -26.56 0.66 -14.00
N SER A 47 -26.50 1.43 -12.93
CA SER A 47 -25.37 1.58 -12.02
C SER A 47 -25.22 0.39 -11.06
N SER A 48 -25.17 -0.83 -11.61
CA SER A 48 -24.69 -2.08 -10.98
C SER A 48 -25.21 -3.29 -11.77
N LEU A 49 -24.31 -4.18 -12.20
CA LEU A 49 -24.68 -5.53 -12.62
C LEU A 49 -23.85 -6.52 -11.81
N ASN A 50 -24.46 -7.14 -10.79
CA ASN A 50 -23.94 -8.35 -10.17
C ASN A 50 -24.10 -9.49 -11.18
N ALA A 51 -23.01 -9.88 -11.84
CA ALA A 51 -23.03 -10.93 -12.84
C ALA A 51 -22.53 -12.26 -12.27
N GLU A 52 -23.45 -13.05 -11.71
CA GLU A 52 -23.32 -14.49 -11.88
C GLU A 52 -23.54 -14.81 -13.37
N ARG A 53 -22.56 -15.49 -13.98
CA ARG A 53 -22.53 -16.17 -15.30
C ARG A 53 -21.83 -15.45 -16.47
N THR A 54 -20.74 -16.10 -16.90
CA THR A 54 -20.14 -16.23 -18.25
C THR A 54 -20.12 -15.00 -19.15
N ALA A 55 -18.90 -14.49 -19.39
CA ALA A 55 -18.47 -13.68 -20.54
C ALA A 55 -19.45 -12.56 -20.95
N SER A 56 -19.30 -11.38 -20.36
CA SER A 56 -20.02 -10.18 -20.77
C SER A 56 -19.02 -9.14 -21.27
N GLN A 57 -18.97 -8.93 -22.59
CA GLN A 57 -18.41 -7.72 -23.19
C GLN A 57 -19.27 -6.54 -22.73
N ILE A 58 -18.79 -5.75 -21.78
CA ILE A 58 -19.47 -4.52 -21.38
C ILE A 58 -18.58 -3.34 -21.71
N ASN A 59 -18.87 -2.68 -22.82
CA ASN A 59 -18.22 -1.42 -23.18
C ASN A 59 -18.87 -0.28 -22.40
N PHE A 60 -18.14 0.33 -21.48
CA PHE A 60 -18.58 1.52 -20.76
C PHE A 60 -17.68 2.71 -21.14
N PRO A 61 -18.21 3.74 -21.84
CA PRO A 61 -17.40 4.84 -22.37
C PRO A 61 -17.18 6.00 -21.37
N ASN A 62 -17.43 5.81 -20.07
CA ASN A 62 -17.32 6.85 -19.05
C ASN A 62 -16.29 6.42 -17.98
N ASN A 63 -16.14 7.23 -16.93
CA ASN A 63 -15.38 6.79 -15.76
C ASN A 63 -16.17 5.74 -14.99
N ASP A 64 -15.75 4.49 -15.06
CA ASP A 64 -16.50 3.36 -14.53
C ASP A 64 -15.73 2.60 -13.44
N SER A 65 -16.47 1.89 -12.59
CA SER A 65 -15.92 0.99 -11.57
C SER A 65 -16.38 -0.43 -11.91
N LEU A 66 -15.47 -1.27 -12.40
CA LEU A 66 -15.76 -2.66 -12.76
C LEU A 66 -15.13 -3.60 -11.72
N ILE A 67 -15.92 -4.55 -11.23
CA ILE A 67 -15.47 -5.62 -10.34
C ILE A 67 -15.99 -6.94 -10.92
N THR A 68 -15.12 -7.89 -11.20
CA THR A 68 -15.53 -9.24 -11.65
C THR A 68 -15.71 -10.19 -10.47
N GLY A 69 -16.63 -11.15 -10.62
CA GLY A 69 -16.83 -12.24 -9.67
C GLY A 69 -15.71 -13.29 -9.73
N ASP A 70 -15.96 -14.46 -9.12
CA ASP A 70 -15.07 -15.62 -9.00
C ASP A 70 -14.92 -16.46 -10.29
N GLY A 71 -15.19 -15.88 -11.46
CA GLY A 71 -15.15 -16.60 -12.74
C GLY A 71 -14.08 -16.04 -13.67
N SER A 72 -13.23 -16.93 -14.22
CA SER A 72 -12.24 -16.56 -15.24
C SER A 72 -12.94 -15.93 -16.44
N GLY A 73 -12.50 -14.74 -16.88
CA GLY A 73 -13.23 -13.99 -17.89
C GLY A 73 -12.40 -12.99 -18.68
N THR A 74 -13.03 -12.41 -19.70
CA THR A 74 -12.51 -11.23 -20.40
C THR A 74 -13.30 -10.01 -19.98
N LEU A 75 -12.60 -8.96 -19.58
CA LEU A 75 -13.14 -7.66 -19.22
C LEU A 75 -12.75 -6.64 -20.28
N PHE A 76 -13.70 -5.78 -20.67
CA PHE A 76 -13.45 -4.63 -21.50
C PHE A 76 -13.81 -3.38 -20.70
N ALA A 77 -12.87 -2.44 -20.57
CA ALA A 77 -13.12 -1.10 -20.08
C ALA A 77 -12.99 -0.12 -21.25
N GLY A 78 -13.95 0.79 -21.38
CA GLY A 78 -13.97 1.73 -22.49
C GLY A 78 -13.02 2.90 -22.27
N GLU A 79 -13.36 4.03 -22.88
CA GLU A 79 -12.63 5.28 -22.67
C GLU A 79 -12.93 5.85 -21.29
N GLY A 80 -11.98 6.61 -20.74
CA GLY A 80 -12.20 7.37 -19.50
C GLY A 80 -11.30 6.92 -18.36
N LYS A 81 -11.59 7.42 -17.16
CA LYS A 81 -10.86 7.04 -15.94
C LYS A 81 -11.56 5.90 -15.24
N ASP A 82 -11.07 4.68 -15.43
CA ASP A 82 -11.70 3.48 -14.87
C ASP A 82 -10.96 2.91 -13.67
N ILE A 83 -11.71 2.29 -12.77
CA ILE A 83 -11.21 1.47 -11.68
C ILE A 83 -11.66 0.03 -11.94
N ILE A 84 -10.72 -0.88 -12.12
CA ILE A 84 -10.94 -2.27 -12.52
C ILE A 84 -10.41 -3.19 -11.43
N ASP A 85 -11.20 -4.17 -11.02
CA ASP A 85 -10.83 -5.24 -10.10
C ASP A 85 -11.20 -6.60 -10.74
N ALA A 86 -10.19 -7.42 -11.02
CA ALA A 86 -10.34 -8.73 -11.67
C ALA A 86 -10.78 -9.86 -10.72
N GLY A 87 -11.02 -9.55 -9.44
CA GLY A 87 -11.52 -10.52 -8.49
C GLY A 87 -10.48 -11.59 -8.14
N SER A 88 -10.84 -12.87 -8.28
CA SER A 88 -10.03 -13.98 -7.72
C SER A 88 -9.51 -14.99 -8.74
N THR A 89 -9.83 -14.81 -10.02
CA THR A 89 -9.51 -15.78 -11.08
C THR A 89 -8.85 -15.12 -12.27
N ALA A 90 -8.03 -15.90 -12.97
CA ALA A 90 -7.35 -15.50 -14.19
C ALA A 90 -8.28 -14.75 -15.16
N THR A 91 -7.89 -13.53 -15.49
CA THR A 91 -8.70 -12.57 -16.24
C THR A 91 -7.89 -11.91 -17.34
N THR A 92 -8.52 -11.75 -18.51
CA THR A 92 -7.98 -10.91 -19.59
C THR A 92 -8.67 -9.55 -19.56
N ILE A 93 -7.92 -8.47 -19.43
CA ILE A 93 -8.44 -7.10 -19.33
C ILE A 93 -8.01 -6.31 -20.57
N PHE A 94 -8.98 -5.74 -21.27
CA PHE A 94 -8.76 -4.77 -22.33
C PHE A 94 -9.32 -3.42 -21.90
N ALA A 95 -8.47 -2.53 -21.43
CA ALA A 95 -8.83 -1.18 -21.06
C ALA A 95 -8.40 -0.22 -22.17
N SER A 96 -9.34 0.58 -22.67
CA SER A 96 -9.10 1.54 -23.77
C SER A 96 -8.52 2.85 -23.23
N ASP A 97 -8.44 3.90 -24.05
CA ASP A 97 -7.78 5.17 -23.71
C ASP A 97 -8.27 5.82 -22.39
N GLY A 98 -7.39 6.59 -21.75
CA GLY A 98 -7.65 7.31 -20.50
C GLY A 98 -7.14 6.57 -19.27
N ASN A 99 -6.80 7.30 -18.20
CA ASN A 99 -6.06 6.74 -17.08
C ASN A 99 -6.82 5.63 -16.33
N LYS A 100 -6.25 4.45 -16.22
CA LYS A 100 -6.81 3.29 -15.55
C LYS A 100 -6.19 3.08 -14.17
N THR A 101 -6.97 2.50 -13.27
CA THR A 101 -6.48 1.88 -12.04
C THR A 101 -6.94 0.43 -12.07
N ILE A 102 -6.01 -0.48 -12.35
CA ILE A 102 -6.28 -1.89 -12.58
C ILE A 102 -5.69 -2.70 -11.43
N THR A 103 -6.52 -3.52 -10.81
CA THR A 103 -6.11 -4.57 -9.86
C THR A 103 -6.45 -5.93 -10.48
N GLY A 104 -5.41 -6.71 -10.77
CA GLY A 104 -5.48 -8.10 -11.19
C GLY A 104 -5.90 -9.02 -10.04
N SER A 105 -6.26 -10.24 -10.40
CA SER A 105 -6.54 -11.33 -9.50
C SER A 105 -5.25 -11.99 -9.00
N PRO A 106 -5.28 -12.79 -7.92
CA PRO A 106 -4.12 -13.59 -7.50
C PRO A 106 -3.76 -14.77 -8.44
N SER A 107 -4.27 -14.77 -9.67
CA SER A 107 -4.06 -15.80 -10.69
C SER A 107 -3.42 -15.17 -11.93
N ASP A 108 -2.94 -16.00 -12.85
CA ASP A 108 -2.30 -15.56 -14.10
C ASP A 108 -3.24 -14.69 -14.96
N ASP A 109 -3.01 -13.37 -14.96
CA ASP A 109 -3.82 -12.41 -15.71
C ASP A 109 -3.14 -11.95 -17.00
N THR A 110 -3.93 -11.35 -17.90
CA THR A 110 -3.42 -10.64 -19.07
C THR A 110 -4.06 -9.26 -19.16
N ILE A 111 -3.27 -8.20 -19.13
CA ILE A 111 -3.75 -6.82 -18.99
C ILE A 111 -3.24 -5.96 -20.15
N TYR A 112 -4.15 -5.27 -20.84
CA TYR A 112 -3.86 -4.28 -21.87
C TYR A 112 -4.48 -2.93 -21.45
N ALA A 113 -3.66 -1.91 -21.14
CA ALA A 113 -4.15 -0.59 -20.67
C ALA A 113 -4.07 0.55 -21.71
N THR A 114 -3.47 0.26 -22.88
CA THR A 114 -3.35 1.15 -24.05
C THR A 114 -2.62 2.48 -23.82
N ALA A 115 -3.31 3.61 -23.67
CA ALA A 115 -2.70 4.93 -23.71
C ALA A 115 -3.26 5.82 -22.62
N ALA A 116 -2.44 6.11 -21.61
CA ALA A 116 -2.60 7.11 -20.57
C ALA A 116 -1.56 6.88 -19.47
N ASP A 117 -1.55 7.72 -18.43
CA ASP A 117 -0.79 7.39 -17.21
C ASP A 117 -1.62 6.38 -16.38
N ASP A 118 -1.32 5.09 -16.51
CA ASP A 118 -2.07 4.01 -15.84
C ASP A 118 -1.40 3.53 -14.54
N ILE A 119 -2.23 3.04 -13.62
CA ILE A 119 -1.80 2.33 -12.41
C ILE A 119 -2.26 0.88 -12.55
N ILE A 120 -1.31 -0.05 -12.62
CA ILE A 120 -1.57 -1.46 -12.83
C ILE A 120 -0.91 -2.23 -11.69
N ASN A 121 -1.73 -2.94 -10.91
CA ASN A 121 -1.28 -3.96 -9.99
C ASN A 121 -1.79 -5.30 -10.52
N GLY A 122 -0.91 -6.15 -11.06
CA GLY A 122 -1.22 -7.50 -11.53
C GLY A 122 -1.46 -8.51 -10.40
N SER A 123 -1.25 -8.14 -9.13
CA SER A 123 -1.33 -9.05 -7.97
C SER A 123 -0.33 -10.22 -8.09
N ASP A 124 -0.51 -11.32 -7.36
CA ASP A 124 0.30 -12.54 -7.57
C ASP A 124 -0.18 -13.30 -8.83
N GLY A 125 0.61 -14.25 -9.34
CA GLY A 125 0.33 -15.01 -10.56
C GLY A 125 1.37 -14.75 -11.64
N ASN A 126 1.41 -15.57 -12.69
CA ASN A 126 2.25 -15.29 -13.86
C ASN A 126 1.51 -14.32 -14.79
N ASN A 127 1.73 -13.02 -14.60
CA ASN A 127 0.96 -11.99 -15.26
C ASN A 127 1.61 -11.56 -16.57
N THR A 128 0.77 -11.23 -17.56
CA THR A 128 1.20 -10.57 -18.80
C THR A 128 0.62 -9.17 -18.86
N VAL A 129 1.45 -8.13 -18.78
CA VAL A 129 1.03 -6.73 -18.74
C VAL A 129 1.58 -5.94 -19.93
N PHE A 130 0.68 -5.30 -20.66
CA PHE A 130 0.98 -4.30 -21.68
C PHE A 130 0.39 -2.96 -21.25
N ALA A 131 1.22 -2.11 -20.63
CA ALA A 131 0.76 -0.82 -20.11
C ALA A 131 0.53 0.19 -21.24
N GLY A 132 1.48 0.28 -22.18
CA GLY A 132 1.33 1.01 -23.45
C GLY A 132 1.96 2.40 -23.42
N LYS A 133 1.23 3.46 -23.76
CA LYS A 133 1.80 4.83 -23.78
C LYS A 133 1.41 5.59 -22.53
N GLY A 134 2.28 6.46 -22.04
CA GLY A 134 2.07 7.29 -20.85
C GLY A 134 3.04 6.89 -19.73
N ASN A 135 3.02 7.63 -18.63
CA ASN A 135 3.86 7.33 -17.46
C ASN A 135 3.12 6.36 -16.54
N ASN A 136 3.34 5.07 -16.78
CA ASN A 136 2.64 3.99 -16.11
C ASN A 136 3.32 3.61 -14.80
N ARG A 137 2.54 3.04 -13.89
CA ARG A 137 3.02 2.44 -12.65
C ARG A 137 2.55 1.01 -12.65
N VAL A 138 3.47 0.07 -12.80
CA VAL A 138 3.21 -1.36 -12.94
C VAL A 138 3.83 -2.12 -11.79
N VAL A 139 3.01 -2.92 -11.10
CA VAL A 139 3.42 -3.89 -10.08
C VAL A 139 2.83 -5.26 -10.46
N THR A 140 3.60 -6.35 -10.45
CA THR A 140 3.08 -7.71 -10.79
C THR A 140 3.35 -8.79 -9.74
N GLY A 141 3.81 -8.42 -8.54
CA GLY A 141 3.74 -9.28 -7.36
C GLY A 141 4.69 -10.48 -7.37
N SER A 142 4.15 -11.68 -7.19
CA SER A 142 4.91 -12.93 -7.22
C SER A 142 4.46 -13.78 -8.40
N GLY A 143 5.38 -14.39 -9.13
CA GLY A 143 5.13 -15.17 -10.33
C GLY A 143 6.20 -14.87 -11.38
N ASN A 144 6.21 -15.60 -12.48
CA ASN A 144 7.09 -15.28 -13.60
C ASN A 144 6.33 -14.36 -14.56
N ASP A 145 6.57 -13.07 -14.45
CA ASP A 145 5.77 -12.06 -15.15
C ASP A 145 6.38 -11.64 -16.49
N PHE A 146 5.51 -11.17 -17.39
CA PHE A 146 5.89 -10.51 -18.62
C PHE A 146 5.33 -9.08 -18.62
N VAL A 147 6.21 -8.08 -18.61
CA VAL A 147 5.80 -6.66 -18.59
C VAL A 147 6.38 -5.92 -19.79
N THR A 148 5.51 -5.29 -20.57
CA THR A 148 5.89 -4.25 -21.55
C THR A 148 5.25 -2.94 -21.14
N ALA A 149 6.07 -1.99 -20.69
CA ALA A 149 5.57 -0.71 -20.21
C ALA A 149 5.29 0.26 -21.36
N GLY A 150 6.18 0.34 -22.36
CA GLY A 150 5.96 1.03 -23.62
C GLY A 150 6.61 2.41 -23.67
N ASN A 151 5.89 3.47 -24.05
CA ASN A 151 6.50 4.81 -24.15
C ASN A 151 6.06 5.68 -22.98
N GLY A 152 7.01 6.23 -22.23
CA GLY A 152 6.78 7.14 -21.13
C GLY A 152 7.81 6.93 -20.03
N ASN A 153 7.74 7.73 -18.95
CA ASN A 153 8.61 7.49 -17.80
C ASN A 153 7.90 6.53 -16.85
N ASP A 154 8.13 5.24 -17.03
CA ASP A 154 7.41 4.20 -16.31
C ASP A 154 8.08 3.82 -14.98
N GLN A 155 7.27 3.37 -14.03
CA GLN A 155 7.73 2.72 -12.80
C GLN A 155 7.31 1.25 -12.86
N ILE A 156 8.27 0.33 -12.86
CA ILE A 156 8.02 -1.10 -13.05
C ILE A 156 8.62 -1.87 -11.89
N TYR A 157 7.78 -2.65 -11.21
CA TYR A 157 8.19 -3.51 -10.11
C TYR A 157 7.58 -4.91 -10.27
N THR A 158 8.35 -5.90 -10.70
CA THR A 158 7.78 -7.21 -10.99
C THR A 158 7.76 -8.12 -9.77
N GLY A 159 8.80 -8.08 -8.93
CA GLY A 159 8.73 -8.62 -7.57
C GLY A 159 9.47 -9.95 -7.43
N LYS A 160 8.77 -11.08 -7.31
CA LYS A 160 9.42 -12.39 -7.12
C LYS A 160 9.12 -13.31 -8.29
N GLY A 161 10.15 -13.89 -8.88
CA GLY A 161 10.05 -14.88 -9.94
C GLY A 161 11.06 -14.57 -11.03
N ASP A 162 11.07 -15.39 -12.08
CA ASP A 162 11.92 -15.13 -13.23
C ASP A 162 11.16 -14.22 -14.22
N ASP A 163 11.35 -12.91 -14.12
CA ASP A 163 10.54 -11.92 -14.84
C ASP A 163 11.15 -11.49 -16.18
N ASN A 164 10.31 -11.12 -17.14
CA ASN A 164 10.71 -10.54 -18.42
C ASN A 164 10.13 -9.14 -18.58
N ILE A 165 11.02 -8.14 -18.58
CA ILE A 165 10.66 -6.73 -18.55
C ILE A 165 11.19 -6.04 -19.79
N ASN A 166 10.28 -5.43 -20.55
CA ASN A 166 10.60 -4.43 -21.55
C ASN A 166 10.09 -3.07 -21.08
N ALA A 167 10.99 -2.20 -20.64
CA ALA A 167 10.64 -0.88 -20.14
C ALA A 167 10.26 0.09 -21.27
N GLY A 168 10.77 -0.12 -22.48
CA GLY A 168 10.48 0.72 -23.63
C GLY A 168 11.16 2.10 -23.58
N ASP A 169 10.55 3.11 -24.20
CA ASP A 169 11.16 4.44 -24.35
C ASP A 169 10.78 5.37 -23.20
N GLY A 170 11.74 6.13 -22.67
CA GLY A 170 11.55 7.12 -21.61
C GLY A 170 12.49 6.88 -20.44
N ASN A 171 12.42 7.69 -19.39
CA ASN A 171 13.26 7.53 -18.22
C ASN A 171 12.57 6.62 -17.20
N ASN A 172 12.88 5.34 -17.23
CA ASN A 172 12.18 4.33 -16.45
C ASN A 172 12.86 4.05 -15.11
N LEU A 173 12.06 3.70 -14.12
CA LEU A 173 12.53 3.11 -12.87
C LEU A 173 12.09 1.65 -12.82
N ILE A 174 13.06 0.74 -12.81
CA ILE A 174 12.84 -0.70 -12.90
C ILE A 174 13.38 -1.35 -11.63
N LYS A 175 12.52 -2.09 -10.93
CA LYS A 175 12.90 -2.96 -9.81
C LYS A 175 12.41 -4.38 -10.14
N PRO A 176 13.24 -5.19 -10.81
CA PRO A 176 12.83 -6.54 -11.19
C PRO A 176 12.58 -7.42 -9.96
N GLY A 177 13.39 -7.25 -8.92
CA GLY A 177 13.18 -7.90 -7.63
C GLY A 177 14.10 -9.11 -7.47
N THR A 178 13.56 -10.28 -7.10
CA THR A 178 14.36 -11.50 -6.89
C THR A 178 13.96 -12.60 -7.86
N GLY A 179 14.94 -13.34 -8.36
CA GLY A 179 14.78 -14.34 -9.40
C GLY A 179 15.75 -14.08 -10.54
N ASN A 180 15.65 -14.85 -11.62
CA ASN A 180 16.46 -14.67 -12.82
C ASN A 180 15.71 -13.78 -13.82
N ASP A 181 15.91 -12.48 -13.70
CA ASP A 181 15.16 -11.51 -14.47
C ASP A 181 15.86 -11.14 -15.78
N ALA A 182 15.08 -10.91 -16.83
CA ALA A 182 15.53 -10.36 -18.09
C ALA A 182 14.96 -8.96 -18.29
N VAL A 183 15.83 -7.94 -18.36
CA VAL A 183 15.43 -6.54 -18.51
C VAL A 183 15.97 -5.97 -19.83
N SER A 184 15.07 -5.46 -20.65
CA SER A 184 15.36 -4.58 -21.79
C SER A 184 14.97 -3.16 -21.41
N VAL A 185 15.95 -2.28 -21.23
CA VAL A 185 15.72 -0.92 -20.69
C VAL A 185 15.19 0.07 -21.73
N GLY A 186 15.49 -0.15 -23.02
CA GLY A 186 15.06 0.74 -24.10
C GLY A 186 15.88 2.04 -24.17
N ASN A 187 15.25 3.14 -24.62
CA ASN A 187 15.92 4.44 -24.74
C ASN A 187 15.55 5.33 -23.56
N GLY A 188 16.51 6.03 -22.98
CA GLY A 188 16.22 6.98 -21.92
C GLY A 188 17.41 7.18 -21.01
N SER A 189 17.14 7.75 -19.83
CA SER A 189 18.02 7.69 -18.66
C SER A 189 17.34 6.81 -17.62
N ASP A 190 17.60 5.51 -17.72
CA ASP A 190 16.91 4.48 -16.96
C ASP A 190 17.62 4.17 -15.64
N GLN A 191 16.84 3.69 -14.66
CA GLN A 191 17.34 3.30 -13.35
C GLN A 191 16.90 1.89 -13.01
N ILE A 192 17.87 1.01 -12.75
CA ILE A 192 17.61 -0.39 -12.41
C ILE A 192 18.07 -0.64 -10.98
N VAL A 193 17.14 -1.00 -10.10
CA VAL A 193 17.41 -1.30 -8.69
C VAL A 193 17.77 -2.77 -8.55
N LEU A 194 19.01 -3.04 -8.13
CA LEU A 194 19.50 -4.38 -7.83
C LEU A 194 19.34 -4.68 -6.34
N GLU A 195 18.82 -5.84 -6.00
CA GLU A 195 18.76 -6.36 -4.64
C GLU A 195 19.64 -7.62 -4.54
N ALA A 196 20.11 -7.95 -3.33
CA ALA A 196 20.62 -9.29 -3.05
C ALA A 196 19.46 -10.28 -2.99
N GLY A 197 19.70 -11.52 -3.41
CA GLY A 197 18.67 -12.54 -3.42
C GLY A 197 19.10 -13.79 -4.17
N GLU A 198 18.17 -14.72 -4.33
CA GLU A 198 18.36 -15.80 -5.29
C GLU A 198 18.15 -15.26 -6.72
N GLY A 199 19.00 -15.68 -7.65
CA GLY A 199 18.94 -15.27 -9.04
C GLY A 199 19.78 -14.05 -9.37
N SER A 200 19.62 -13.52 -10.59
CA SER A 200 20.41 -12.40 -11.11
C SER A 200 19.67 -11.70 -12.24
N VAL A 201 19.97 -10.42 -12.48
CA VAL A 201 19.34 -9.64 -13.54
C VAL A 201 20.20 -9.61 -14.80
N THR A 202 19.69 -10.09 -15.94
CA THR A 202 20.30 -9.89 -17.25
C THR A 202 19.77 -8.61 -17.89
N ILE A 203 20.64 -7.62 -18.11
CA ILE A 203 20.26 -6.28 -18.58
C ILE A 203 20.76 -6.06 -20.01
N SER A 204 19.84 -5.69 -20.90
CA SER A 204 20.07 -5.36 -22.30
C SER A 204 19.55 -3.96 -22.65
N GLY A 205 20.13 -3.35 -23.70
CA GLY A 205 19.83 -1.96 -24.08
C GLY A 205 20.51 -0.89 -23.22
N PHE A 206 21.29 -1.28 -22.21
CA PHE A 206 21.88 -0.36 -21.23
C PHE A 206 22.88 0.62 -21.86
N ASN A 207 22.61 1.91 -21.71
CA ASN A 207 23.49 3.01 -22.06
C ASN A 207 24.29 3.47 -20.83
N PRO A 208 25.60 3.16 -20.72
CA PRO A 208 26.38 3.48 -19.52
C PRO A 208 26.55 4.99 -19.24
N ILE A 209 26.23 5.85 -20.21
CA ILE A 209 26.26 7.30 -20.04
C ILE A 209 24.97 7.77 -19.35
N ALA A 210 23.82 7.32 -19.82
CA ALA A 210 22.50 7.78 -19.38
C ALA A 210 21.98 6.98 -18.19
N ASP A 211 22.15 5.65 -18.22
CA ASP A 211 21.49 4.74 -17.30
C ASP A 211 22.31 4.53 -16.03
N LYS A 212 21.60 4.11 -14.99
CA LYS A 212 22.18 3.85 -13.67
C LYS A 212 21.66 2.57 -13.04
N LEU A 213 22.59 1.80 -12.51
CA LEU A 213 22.31 0.78 -11.52
C LEU A 213 22.23 1.42 -10.14
N ARG A 214 21.15 1.11 -9.41
CA ARG A 214 20.90 1.54 -8.04
C ARG A 214 21.06 0.33 -7.15
N LEU A 215 21.79 0.47 -6.04
CA LEU A 215 21.90 -0.59 -5.06
C LEU A 215 20.72 -0.51 -4.10
N GLY A 216 19.98 -1.59 -4.01
CA GLY A 216 18.86 -1.81 -3.10
C GLY A 216 19.30 -1.95 -1.65
N GLY A 217 18.33 -2.04 -0.74
CA GLY A 217 18.58 -1.98 0.70
C GLY A 217 19.28 -3.20 1.26
N SER A 218 19.01 -4.35 0.65
CA SER A 218 19.66 -5.62 0.98
C SER A 218 21.18 -5.61 0.70
N LEU A 219 21.66 -4.66 -0.10
CA LEU A 219 23.07 -4.47 -0.46
C LEU A 219 23.79 -3.42 0.39
N ALA A 220 23.10 -2.81 1.36
CA ALA A 220 23.66 -1.76 2.19
C ALA A 220 24.90 -2.24 2.96
N GLY A 221 26.03 -1.55 2.74
CA GLY A 221 27.31 -1.90 3.37
C GLY A 221 28.02 -3.12 2.76
N LYS A 222 27.42 -3.80 1.77
CA LYS A 222 28.05 -4.92 1.08
C LYS A 222 29.07 -4.41 0.05
N PRO A 223 30.26 -5.03 -0.05
CA PRO A 223 31.23 -4.66 -1.07
C PRO A 223 30.74 -5.09 -2.45
N ILE A 224 30.65 -4.12 -3.38
CA ILE A 224 30.29 -4.39 -4.77
C ILE A 224 31.53 -4.51 -5.64
N SER A 225 31.60 -5.56 -6.43
CA SER A 225 32.63 -5.77 -7.44
C SER A 225 32.03 -5.79 -8.85
N LEU A 226 32.82 -5.31 -9.80
CA LEU A 226 32.47 -5.25 -11.21
C LEU A 226 33.52 -6.05 -11.98
N VAL A 227 33.08 -7.07 -12.72
CA VAL A 227 33.95 -7.99 -13.46
C VAL A 227 33.54 -7.98 -14.92
N ILE A 228 34.49 -7.72 -15.82
CA ILE A 228 34.24 -7.83 -17.26
C ILE A 228 34.47 -9.27 -17.70
N GLU A 229 33.45 -9.88 -18.29
CA GLU A 229 33.51 -11.23 -18.83
C GLU A 229 32.75 -11.31 -20.15
N GLY A 230 33.41 -11.76 -21.22
CA GLY A 230 32.76 -11.96 -22.52
C GLY A 230 32.17 -10.70 -23.18
N GLY A 231 32.62 -9.50 -22.80
CA GLY A 231 32.04 -8.22 -23.27
C GLY A 231 30.86 -7.72 -22.43
N ASN A 232 30.51 -8.43 -21.37
CA ASN A 232 29.50 -8.04 -20.39
C ASN A 232 30.16 -7.55 -19.10
N THR A 233 29.43 -6.75 -18.33
CA THR A 233 29.81 -6.38 -16.96
C THR A 233 28.97 -7.18 -15.97
N LEU A 234 29.63 -8.01 -15.18
CA LEU A 234 29.04 -8.72 -14.05
C LEU A 234 29.14 -7.83 -12.81
N VAL A 235 28.00 -7.59 -12.17
CA VAL A 235 27.87 -6.87 -10.92
C VAL A 235 27.67 -7.88 -9.81
N LYS A 236 28.56 -7.90 -8.83
CA LYS A 236 28.53 -8.89 -7.75
C LYS A 236 28.59 -8.24 -6.38
N ALA A 237 27.89 -8.80 -5.41
CA ALA A 237 28.09 -8.53 -3.99
C ALA A 237 28.71 -9.76 -3.34
N GLU A 238 29.99 -9.69 -2.99
CA GLU A 238 30.75 -10.88 -2.57
C GLU A 238 30.69 -11.97 -3.65
N ASP A 239 30.15 -13.15 -3.34
CA ASP A 239 29.98 -14.28 -4.27
C ASP A 239 28.64 -14.25 -5.02
N ASP A 240 27.73 -13.35 -4.65
CA ASP A 240 26.39 -13.22 -5.23
C ASP A 240 26.44 -12.45 -6.56
N LEU A 241 25.90 -13.03 -7.63
CA LEU A 241 25.79 -12.37 -8.93
C LEU A 241 24.48 -11.58 -8.99
N LEU A 242 24.59 -10.26 -8.90
CA LEU A 242 23.41 -9.38 -8.90
C LEU A 242 22.90 -9.11 -10.32
N ALA A 243 23.82 -8.84 -11.25
CA ALA A 243 23.45 -8.52 -12.62
C ALA A 243 24.55 -8.85 -13.63
N MET A 244 24.13 -9.16 -14.85
CA MET A 244 24.94 -9.15 -16.05
C MET A 244 24.45 -8.04 -16.99
N VAL A 245 25.23 -6.98 -17.13
CA VAL A 245 24.93 -5.88 -18.05
C VAL A 245 25.62 -6.15 -19.38
N THR A 246 24.83 -6.28 -20.44
CA THR A 246 25.35 -6.62 -21.77
C THR A 246 25.98 -5.40 -22.45
N ASN A 247 27.07 -5.63 -23.18
CA ASN A 247 27.74 -4.65 -24.06
C ASN A 247 28.26 -3.37 -23.38
N VAL A 248 28.55 -3.40 -22.08
CA VAL A 248 29.22 -2.26 -21.41
C VAL A 248 30.73 -2.35 -21.62
N ALA A 249 31.29 -1.31 -22.26
CA ALA A 249 32.72 -1.24 -22.56
C ALA A 249 33.59 -1.16 -21.29
N ALA A 250 34.81 -1.70 -21.38
CA ALA A 250 35.75 -1.64 -20.28
C ALA A 250 36.12 -0.20 -19.90
N GLY A 251 36.10 0.14 -18.61
CA GLY A 251 36.53 1.43 -18.05
C GLY A 251 35.41 2.43 -17.69
N VAL A 252 34.14 2.13 -17.98
CA VAL A 252 32.99 2.97 -17.57
C VAL A 252 32.13 2.35 -16.46
N GLU A 253 32.48 1.15 -15.98
CA GLU A 253 31.63 0.32 -15.11
C GLU A 253 31.37 0.99 -13.77
N LYS A 254 32.36 1.68 -13.19
CA LYS A 254 32.16 2.39 -11.91
C LYS A 254 31.19 3.56 -12.02
N ALA A 255 31.01 4.14 -13.21
CA ALA A 255 30.11 5.27 -13.42
C ALA A 255 28.64 4.84 -13.61
N ILE A 256 28.39 3.53 -13.72
CA ILE A 256 27.04 2.99 -13.91
C ILE A 256 26.33 2.82 -12.56
N ILE A 257 27.04 2.63 -11.44
CA ILE A 257 26.42 2.51 -10.12
C ILE A 257 26.27 3.89 -9.48
N SER A 258 25.08 4.20 -8.95
CA SER A 258 24.84 5.44 -8.21
C SER A 258 24.28 5.17 -6.82
N ALA A 259 25.09 5.49 -5.79
CA ALA A 259 24.84 5.08 -4.41
C ALA A 259 24.27 6.19 -3.48
N ASP A 260 24.13 7.44 -3.95
CA ASP A 260 23.88 8.59 -3.05
C ASP A 260 22.69 9.49 -3.41
N ILE A 261 21.89 9.10 -4.41
CA ILE A 261 20.67 9.84 -4.77
C ILE A 261 19.46 9.09 -4.17
N PRO A 262 18.57 9.78 -3.42
CA PRO A 262 17.31 9.20 -2.98
C PRO A 262 16.51 8.68 -4.17
N LEU A 263 15.94 7.49 -4.08
CA LEU A 263 15.19 6.89 -5.20
C LEU A 263 14.00 7.76 -5.64
N TYR A 264 13.37 8.43 -4.69
CA TYR A 264 12.22 9.31 -4.93
C TYR A 264 12.43 10.70 -4.35
N ARG A 265 11.84 11.67 -5.05
CA ARG A 265 11.32 12.90 -4.47
C ARG A 265 9.81 12.77 -4.31
N TYR A 266 9.23 13.63 -3.47
CA TYR A 266 7.81 13.56 -3.17
C TYR A 266 7.08 14.87 -3.47
N GLN A 267 5.96 14.76 -4.17
CA GLN A 267 4.98 15.83 -4.26
C GLN A 267 3.96 15.67 -3.12
N ALA A 268 3.89 16.65 -2.22
CA ALA A 268 2.90 16.66 -1.15
C ALA A 268 1.56 17.20 -1.65
N ILE A 269 0.50 16.41 -1.50
CA ILE A 269 -0.89 16.75 -1.84
C ILE A 269 -1.67 16.85 -0.52
N ASP A 270 -2.20 18.03 -0.20
CA ASP A 270 -3.05 18.23 1.00
C ASP A 270 -4.37 17.49 0.81
N LEU A 271 -4.71 16.64 1.77
CA LEU A 271 -5.98 15.88 1.72
C LEU A 271 -7.19 16.74 2.11
N GLY A 272 -6.96 17.90 2.74
CA GLY A 272 -8.01 18.76 3.24
C GLY A 272 -8.51 18.35 4.63
N ALA A 273 -9.75 18.70 4.93
CA ALA A 273 -10.41 18.41 6.20
C ALA A 273 -11.93 18.28 5.96
N ILE A 274 -12.61 17.50 6.82
CA ILE A 274 -14.08 17.37 6.76
C ILE A 274 -14.74 18.72 7.04
N ALA A 275 -14.28 19.41 8.10
CA ALA A 275 -14.76 20.74 8.45
C ALA A 275 -13.79 21.81 7.93
N PRO A 276 -14.27 22.89 7.28
CA PRO A 276 -13.41 23.99 6.84
C PRO A 276 -12.62 24.66 7.97
N THR A 277 -13.14 24.61 9.20
CA THR A 277 -12.51 25.13 10.42
C THR A 277 -11.74 24.08 11.23
N GLY A 278 -11.70 22.82 10.75
CA GLY A 278 -10.99 21.73 11.40
C GLY A 278 -9.49 21.97 11.38
N ASN A 279 -8.86 21.96 12.55
CA ASN A 279 -7.43 22.23 12.71
C ASN A 279 -6.59 20.96 12.88
N ALA A 280 -7.21 19.77 12.88
CA ALA A 280 -6.49 18.51 12.93
C ALA A 280 -7.08 17.47 11.96
N THR A 281 -6.31 17.16 10.92
CA THR A 281 -6.50 15.99 10.06
C THR A 281 -5.26 15.10 10.19
N GLN A 282 -5.45 13.78 10.28
CA GLN A 282 -4.38 12.80 10.36
C GLN A 282 -4.69 11.62 9.43
N ALA A 283 -3.75 11.27 8.55
CA ALA A 283 -3.82 10.04 7.77
C ALA A 283 -3.26 8.87 8.58
N ASN A 284 -3.88 7.70 8.44
CA ASN A 284 -3.55 6.49 9.18
C ASN A 284 -3.03 5.36 8.27
N ALA A 285 -3.61 5.17 7.07
CA ALA A 285 -3.17 4.13 6.13
C ALA A 285 -3.44 4.53 4.67
N ILE A 286 -2.76 3.86 3.74
CA ILE A 286 -2.88 4.02 2.29
C ILE A 286 -2.86 2.64 1.62
N ASN A 287 -3.64 2.46 0.55
CA ASN A 287 -3.61 1.26 -0.29
C ASN A 287 -2.94 1.52 -1.65
N ASP A 288 -2.78 0.48 -2.47
CA ASP A 288 -2.14 0.57 -3.78
C ASP A 288 -2.95 1.38 -4.81
N ARG A 289 -4.27 1.51 -4.59
CA ARG A 289 -5.13 2.43 -5.37
C ARG A 289 -4.91 3.91 -5.02
N GLY A 290 -4.06 4.20 -4.03
CA GLY A 290 -3.78 5.55 -3.53
C GLY A 290 -4.91 6.13 -2.68
N GLN A 291 -5.84 5.30 -2.21
CA GLN A 291 -6.89 5.71 -1.28
C GLN A 291 -6.29 5.79 0.12
N ILE A 292 -6.65 6.83 0.87
CA ILE A 292 -6.12 7.07 2.21
C ILE A 292 -7.26 7.12 3.22
N VAL A 293 -7.10 6.42 4.34
CA VAL A 293 -8.03 6.54 5.46
C VAL A 293 -7.38 7.25 6.63
N GLY A 294 -8.18 7.96 7.41
CA GLY A 294 -7.71 8.63 8.61
C GLY A 294 -8.82 9.28 9.40
N ARG A 295 -8.45 10.23 10.25
CA ARG A 295 -9.40 10.99 11.08
C ARG A 295 -9.25 12.50 10.86
N SER A 296 -10.38 13.19 10.86
CA SER A 296 -10.44 14.65 10.79
C SER A 296 -11.32 15.18 11.91
N GLN A 297 -10.90 16.29 12.52
CA GLN A 297 -11.76 17.07 13.39
C GLN A 297 -12.98 17.59 12.62
N THR A 298 -14.14 17.51 13.26
CA THR A 298 -15.39 18.14 12.80
C THR A 298 -15.68 19.42 13.59
N THR A 299 -16.69 20.17 13.17
CA THR A 299 -17.12 21.39 13.88
C THR A 299 -17.53 21.10 15.32
N GLU A 300 -17.26 22.07 16.20
CA GLU A 300 -17.64 22.10 17.61
C GLU A 300 -19.17 21.91 17.74
N VAL A 301 -19.60 20.84 18.39
CA VAL A 301 -20.96 20.80 18.95
C VAL A 301 -20.89 21.64 20.23
N LEU A 302 -21.49 22.84 20.17
CA LEU A 302 -21.52 23.82 21.27
C LEU A 302 -21.65 23.13 22.64
N GLY A 303 -20.57 23.23 23.43
CA GLY A 303 -20.54 22.74 24.82
C GLY A 303 -19.93 21.35 25.06
N THR A 304 -19.44 20.62 24.04
CA THR A 304 -18.90 19.24 24.22
C THR A 304 -17.49 18.99 23.68
N GLY A 305 -16.82 20.00 23.10
CA GLY A 305 -15.48 19.85 22.51
C GLY A 305 -15.49 19.34 21.06
N PHE A 306 -14.29 19.21 20.48
CA PHE A 306 -14.11 18.71 19.11
C PHE A 306 -14.35 17.20 19.03
N ARG A 307 -15.04 16.75 17.97
CA ARG A 307 -15.23 15.34 17.63
C ARG A 307 -14.31 14.96 16.47
N ASN A 308 -13.77 13.75 16.50
CA ASN A 308 -13.04 13.18 15.36
C ASN A 308 -13.98 12.29 14.55
N GLN A 309 -13.89 12.39 13.23
CA GLN A 309 -14.62 11.53 12.30
C GLN A 309 -13.65 10.86 11.34
N GLY A 310 -13.83 9.56 11.16
CA GLY A 310 -13.11 8.78 10.15
C GLY A 310 -13.43 9.28 8.75
N PHE A 311 -12.43 9.29 7.87
CA PHE A 311 -12.60 9.65 6.46
C PHE A 311 -11.94 8.61 5.55
N ILE A 312 -12.36 8.65 4.28
CA ILE A 312 -11.59 8.14 3.17
C ILE A 312 -11.28 9.30 2.20
N TRP A 313 -10.06 9.39 1.74
CA TRP A 313 -9.64 10.24 0.64
C TRP A 313 -9.45 9.36 -0.59
N GLU A 314 -10.17 9.67 -1.66
CA GLU A 314 -10.12 8.97 -2.93
C GLU A 314 -10.43 9.94 -4.06
N ASN A 315 -9.80 9.78 -5.22
CA ASN A 315 -10.05 10.63 -6.40
C ASN A 315 -9.89 12.14 -6.16
N GLY A 316 -8.99 12.55 -5.25
CA GLY A 316 -8.74 13.95 -4.96
C GLY A 316 -9.65 14.56 -3.89
N GLU A 317 -10.62 13.80 -3.37
CA GLU A 317 -11.61 14.29 -2.42
C GLU A 317 -11.58 13.52 -1.10
N LEU A 318 -11.64 14.26 0.02
CA LEU A 318 -11.84 13.70 1.36
C LEU A 318 -13.33 13.58 1.65
N LYS A 319 -13.79 12.36 1.90
CA LYS A 319 -15.18 12.03 2.22
C LYS A 319 -15.29 11.49 3.64
N PRO A 320 -16.24 11.99 4.46
CA PRO A 320 -16.50 11.43 5.77
C PRO A 320 -17.05 9.99 5.64
N LEU A 321 -16.55 9.08 6.47
CA LEU A 321 -17.18 7.77 6.64
C LEU A 321 -18.39 7.91 7.55
N THR A 322 -19.50 7.32 7.14
CA THR A 322 -20.74 7.30 7.92
C THR A 322 -20.89 5.96 8.65
N SER A 323 -21.44 6.00 9.85
CA SER A 323 -21.74 4.83 10.68
C SER A 323 -23.26 4.55 10.77
N THR A 324 -24.01 4.88 9.70
CA THR A 324 -25.44 4.57 9.63
C THR A 324 -25.68 3.07 9.76
N GLY A 325 -26.47 2.64 10.75
CA GLY A 325 -26.77 1.23 11.00
C GLY A 325 -26.15 0.63 12.27
N VAL A 326 -25.31 1.36 13.01
CA VAL A 326 -24.78 0.89 14.30
C VAL A 326 -25.86 0.97 15.38
N LYS A 327 -26.11 -0.17 16.04
CA LYS A 327 -27.07 -0.29 17.17
C LYS A 327 -26.56 0.50 18.38
N ASN A 328 -27.47 0.91 19.25
CA ASN A 328 -27.17 1.52 20.55
C ASN A 328 -27.51 0.51 21.66
N GLY A 329 -26.55 0.18 22.51
CA GLY A 329 -26.70 -0.60 23.74
C GLY A 329 -25.78 -1.83 23.82
N GLY A 330 -25.09 -1.97 24.95
CA GLY A 330 -24.34 -3.16 25.34
C GLY A 330 -25.23 -4.37 25.69
N GLY A 331 -26.12 -4.78 24.78
CA GLY A 331 -27.05 -5.90 24.95
C GLY A 331 -27.60 -6.42 23.62
N GLU A 332 -28.08 -7.66 23.63
CA GLU A 332 -28.45 -8.50 22.50
C GLU A 332 -29.23 -7.84 21.34
N ASN A 333 -29.00 -8.38 20.14
CA ASN A 333 -29.61 -8.07 18.84
C ASN A 333 -31.15 -7.91 18.86
N THR A 334 -31.69 -6.69 19.01
CA THR A 334 -33.15 -6.43 18.93
C THR A 334 -33.69 -5.99 17.55
N GLY A 335 -32.84 -5.93 16.51
CA GLY A 335 -33.28 -5.79 15.12
C GLY A 335 -33.88 -4.43 14.70
N LYS A 336 -33.53 -3.31 15.34
CA LYS A 336 -33.95 -1.96 14.90
C LYS A 336 -32.78 -1.13 14.37
N GLU A 337 -32.99 -0.42 13.25
CA GLU A 337 -32.04 0.54 12.67
C GLU A 337 -31.90 1.79 13.55
N VAL A 338 -30.67 2.26 13.77
CA VAL A 338 -30.39 3.55 14.42
C VAL A 338 -29.31 4.31 13.65
N THR A 339 -29.55 5.61 13.44
CA THR A 339 -28.58 6.55 12.87
C THR A 339 -27.70 7.12 13.99
N GLN A 340 -26.42 6.75 14.04
CA GLN A 340 -25.47 7.42 14.93
C GLN A 340 -25.14 8.82 14.39
N ARG A 341 -25.30 9.83 15.25
CA ARG A 341 -24.77 11.19 15.01
C ARG A 341 -23.36 11.26 15.62
N GLY A 342 -22.41 10.73 14.85
CA GLY A 342 -21.07 10.30 15.27
C GLY A 342 -20.09 11.38 15.74
N GLY A 343 -19.02 10.89 16.36
CA GLY A 343 -17.86 11.63 16.82
C GLY A 343 -17.00 10.70 17.67
N GLY A 344 -16.17 9.89 17.01
CA GLY A 344 -15.42 8.81 17.65
C GLY A 344 -14.76 7.82 16.67
N GLY A 345 -15.14 7.82 15.38
CA GLY A 345 -14.62 6.86 14.41
C GLY A 345 -13.10 6.94 14.20
N PHE A 346 -12.37 5.86 14.48
CA PHE A 346 -10.94 5.69 14.22
C PHE A 346 -10.75 4.65 13.11
N THR A 347 -10.42 5.09 11.89
CA THR A 347 -10.02 4.17 10.82
C THR A 347 -8.56 3.79 10.98
N ALA A 348 -8.25 2.51 11.03
CA ALA A 348 -6.89 2.05 11.26
C ALA A 348 -6.19 1.66 9.96
N ALA A 349 -6.89 0.92 9.09
CA ALA A 349 -6.30 0.28 7.92
C ALA A 349 -7.28 0.22 6.74
N ILE A 350 -6.74 0.11 5.53
CA ILE A 350 -7.47 -0.06 4.27
C ILE A 350 -6.69 -1.05 3.40
N ASN A 351 -7.38 -2.02 2.79
CA ASN A 351 -6.77 -2.96 1.85
C ASN A 351 -6.96 -2.50 0.39
N ASP A 352 -6.36 -3.22 -0.56
CA ASP A 352 -6.41 -2.85 -1.98
C ASP A 352 -7.80 -3.04 -2.60
N LEU A 353 -8.65 -3.88 -1.99
CA LEU A 353 -10.06 -3.99 -2.38
C LEU A 353 -10.90 -2.77 -1.94
N GLY A 354 -10.32 -1.87 -1.15
CA GLY A 354 -11.00 -0.71 -0.57
C GLY A 354 -11.79 -1.04 0.70
N ALA A 355 -11.62 -2.21 1.29
CA ALA A 355 -12.21 -2.52 2.59
C ALA A 355 -11.41 -1.84 3.71
N ILE A 356 -12.12 -1.21 4.65
CA ILE A 356 -11.54 -0.38 5.71
C ILE A 356 -11.85 -1.02 7.06
N ALA A 357 -10.83 -1.22 7.89
CA ALA A 357 -10.99 -1.68 9.26
C ALA A 357 -10.73 -0.56 10.27
N GLY A 358 -11.51 -0.50 11.34
CA GLY A 358 -11.36 0.52 12.38
C GLY A 358 -12.35 0.38 13.52
N THR A 359 -12.55 1.45 14.29
CA THR A 359 -13.50 1.50 15.42
C THR A 359 -14.44 2.68 15.33
N SER A 360 -15.53 2.63 16.11
CA SER A 360 -16.35 3.79 16.44
C SER A 360 -17.01 3.60 17.82
N ASP A 361 -17.23 4.72 18.50
CA ASP A 361 -18.05 4.80 19.70
C ASP A 361 -19.51 4.42 19.41
N GLU A 362 -20.11 3.64 20.30
CA GLU A 362 -21.53 3.29 20.25
C GLU A 362 -22.43 4.44 20.74
N ILE A 363 -22.07 5.03 21.90
CA ILE A 363 -22.82 6.09 22.58
C ILE A 363 -21.90 7.29 22.79
N ALA A 364 -22.36 8.49 22.41
CA ALA A 364 -21.63 9.72 22.67
C ALA A 364 -21.29 9.87 24.16
N GLY A 365 -20.01 9.80 24.51
CA GLY A 365 -19.52 9.94 25.88
C GLY A 365 -19.44 8.64 26.69
N GLN A 366 -19.60 7.46 26.09
CA GLN A 366 -19.29 6.17 26.73
C GLN A 366 -18.27 5.38 25.90
N ALA A 367 -17.18 4.93 26.54
CA ALA A 367 -16.16 4.09 25.93
C ALA A 367 -16.74 2.70 25.60
N THR A 368 -17.24 2.58 24.38
CA THR A 368 -17.88 1.37 23.83
C THR A 368 -17.44 1.25 22.38
N ASP A 369 -16.12 1.16 22.18
CA ASP A 369 -15.50 1.09 20.85
C ASP A 369 -15.75 -0.28 20.21
N ARG A 370 -16.58 -0.36 19.17
CA ARG A 370 -16.75 -1.59 18.38
C ARG A 370 -15.82 -1.60 17.19
N GLY A 371 -15.25 -2.76 16.88
CA GLY A 371 -14.52 -3.00 15.64
C GLY A 371 -15.47 -3.06 14.44
N LEU A 372 -15.14 -2.33 13.38
CA LEU A 372 -15.98 -2.08 12.22
C LEU A 372 -15.23 -2.41 10.92
N LEU A 373 -15.96 -2.96 9.95
CA LEU A 373 -15.52 -3.14 8.56
C LEU A 373 -16.42 -2.33 7.62
N TRP A 374 -15.87 -1.28 7.00
CA TRP A 374 -16.54 -0.57 5.91
C TRP A 374 -16.13 -1.17 4.57
N GLN A 375 -17.11 -1.42 3.72
CA GLN A 375 -16.88 -1.81 2.34
C GLN A 375 -17.76 -0.95 1.44
N LYS A 376 -17.24 -0.63 0.26
CA LYS A 376 -18.01 0.09 -0.75
C LYS A 376 -19.18 -0.80 -1.18
N LYS A 377 -20.41 -0.26 -1.09
CA LYS A 377 -21.59 -0.93 -1.64
C LYS A 377 -21.72 -0.50 -3.09
N ASP A 378 -22.10 -1.41 -3.98
CA ASP A 378 -22.18 -1.19 -5.43
C ASP A 378 -22.80 0.17 -5.79
N GLY A 379 -21.99 1.04 -6.42
CA GLY A 379 -22.42 2.36 -6.87
C GLY A 379 -22.76 3.40 -5.79
N ALA A 380 -22.45 3.14 -4.51
CA ALA A 380 -22.80 4.00 -3.37
C ALA A 380 -21.59 4.33 -2.46
N ASP A 381 -21.82 5.24 -1.50
CA ASP A 381 -20.86 5.57 -0.44
C ASP A 381 -20.46 4.33 0.38
N TYR A 382 -19.29 4.38 1.03
CA TYR A 382 -18.81 3.32 1.92
C TYR A 382 -19.88 2.98 2.97
N SER A 383 -20.29 1.72 3.00
CA SER A 383 -21.31 1.23 3.92
C SER A 383 -20.65 0.31 4.94
N LEU A 384 -21.13 0.40 6.18
CA LEU A 384 -20.66 -0.47 7.25
C LEU A 384 -21.26 -1.87 7.07
N GLN A 385 -20.42 -2.89 6.89
CA GLN A 385 -20.86 -4.28 6.63
C GLN A 385 -20.78 -5.18 7.88
N ILE A 386 -19.80 -4.97 8.76
CA ILE A 386 -19.69 -5.72 10.02
C ILE A 386 -19.85 -4.75 11.18
N THR A 387 -20.87 -5.01 12.02
CA THR A 387 -21.31 -4.11 13.10
C THR A 387 -20.95 -4.61 14.50
N ASP A 388 -20.35 -5.79 14.64
CA ASP A 388 -20.09 -6.32 15.98
C ASP A 388 -19.02 -7.43 15.97
N LEU A 389 -17.74 -7.05 16.14
CA LEU A 389 -16.77 -8.02 16.64
C LEU A 389 -17.06 -8.23 18.14
N PRO A 390 -17.54 -9.40 18.61
CA PRO A 390 -17.92 -9.62 20.00
C PRO A 390 -16.88 -9.14 21.01
N GLY A 391 -17.33 -8.23 21.87
CA GLY A 391 -16.67 -7.78 23.08
C GLY A 391 -16.55 -6.25 23.18
N VAL A 392 -16.04 -5.77 24.32
CA VAL A 392 -16.38 -4.41 24.82
C VAL A 392 -15.57 -3.29 24.17
N GLU A 393 -14.27 -3.49 23.96
CA GLU A 393 -13.42 -2.52 23.25
C GLU A 393 -12.43 -3.28 22.37
N SER A 394 -12.19 -2.80 21.15
CA SER A 394 -11.16 -3.36 20.27
C SER A 394 -10.32 -2.25 19.66
N TYR A 395 -9.00 -2.48 19.51
CA TYR A 395 -8.05 -1.49 19.00
C TYR A 395 -7.00 -2.15 18.10
N PHE A 396 -6.23 -1.32 17.38
CA PHE A 396 -5.08 -1.75 16.56
C PHE A 396 -5.47 -2.72 15.45
N PHE A 397 -6.34 -2.27 14.55
CA PHE A 397 -6.77 -3.07 13.42
C PHE A 397 -5.80 -2.99 12.25
N ASP A 398 -5.59 -4.13 11.60
CA ASP A 398 -5.03 -4.20 10.26
C ASP A 398 -5.83 -5.19 9.41
N ILE A 399 -5.80 -5.03 8.08
CA ILE A 399 -6.60 -5.82 7.13
C ILE A 399 -5.80 -6.16 5.88
N ASN A 400 -5.83 -7.43 5.46
CA ASN A 400 -5.18 -7.88 4.23
C ASN A 400 -6.14 -7.91 3.03
N ASN A 401 -5.63 -8.20 1.83
CA ASN A 401 -6.41 -8.29 0.59
C ASN A 401 -7.31 -9.55 0.52
N LYS A 402 -7.32 -10.39 1.56
CA LYS A 402 -8.30 -11.48 1.75
C LYS A 402 -9.46 -11.07 2.66
N ASN A 403 -9.52 -9.79 3.07
CA ASN A 403 -10.43 -9.26 4.09
C ASN A 403 -10.29 -9.96 5.46
N GLU A 404 -9.14 -10.55 5.75
CA GLU A 404 -8.81 -11.01 7.09
C GLU A 404 -8.32 -9.83 7.92
N ILE A 405 -8.79 -9.75 9.16
CA ILE A 405 -8.49 -8.65 10.06
C ILE A 405 -7.68 -9.17 11.24
N ALA A 406 -6.64 -8.47 11.63
CA ALA A 406 -5.92 -8.70 12.89
C ALA A 406 -6.18 -7.54 13.85
N GLY A 407 -6.25 -7.83 15.15
CA GLY A 407 -6.39 -6.77 16.15
C GLY A 407 -6.29 -7.24 17.58
N ARG A 408 -6.59 -6.34 18.51
CA ARG A 408 -6.64 -6.60 19.95
C ARG A 408 -8.03 -6.38 20.49
N HIS A 409 -8.48 -7.33 21.30
CA HIS A 409 -9.71 -7.24 22.07
C HIS A 409 -9.42 -6.83 23.52
N ILE A 410 -10.30 -6.08 24.18
CA ILE A 410 -10.30 -5.76 25.62
C ILE A 410 -11.64 -6.18 26.23
N TYR A 411 -11.61 -7.00 27.29
CA TYR A 411 -12.82 -7.44 28.00
C TYR A 411 -13.20 -6.49 29.15
N GLY A 412 -14.29 -5.71 28.99
CA GLY A 412 -15.20 -5.27 30.07
C GLY A 412 -15.20 -3.79 30.52
N PRO A 413 -16.36 -3.09 30.59
CA PRO A 413 -16.55 -1.93 31.46
C PRO A 413 -17.25 -2.40 32.77
N GLY A 414 -16.64 -2.11 33.92
CA GLY A 414 -17.29 -2.29 35.23
C GLY A 414 -16.98 -3.58 36.00
N GLY A 415 -16.07 -4.42 35.51
CA GLY A 415 -15.43 -5.49 36.32
C GLY A 415 -13.99 -5.12 36.64
N THR A 416 -13.53 -5.39 37.86
CA THR A 416 -12.10 -5.33 38.18
C THR A 416 -11.32 -6.28 37.25
N ALA A 417 -10.19 -5.84 36.72
CA ALA A 417 -9.31 -6.67 35.90
C ALA A 417 -8.95 -7.95 36.67
N THR A 418 -9.48 -9.09 36.24
CA THR A 418 -9.07 -10.42 36.70
C THR A 418 -8.25 -11.08 35.59
N ALA A 419 -7.49 -12.12 35.90
CA ALA A 419 -6.75 -12.90 34.90
C ALA A 419 -7.63 -13.46 33.76
N ALA A 420 -8.96 -13.45 33.91
CA ALA A 420 -9.93 -13.90 32.92
C ALA A 420 -10.43 -12.80 31.94
N ASN A 421 -10.17 -11.50 32.20
CA ASN A 421 -10.72 -10.35 31.44
C ASN A 421 -9.65 -9.45 30.79
N ARG A 422 -8.53 -10.04 30.33
CA ARG A 422 -7.40 -9.25 29.81
C ARG A 422 -7.38 -9.19 28.30
N SER A 423 -6.63 -8.24 27.76
CA SER A 423 -6.63 -8.01 26.33
C SER A 423 -5.92 -9.12 25.55
N ARG A 424 -6.59 -9.65 24.52
CA ARG A 424 -6.05 -10.75 23.72
C ARG A 424 -5.97 -10.38 22.23
N PRO A 425 -4.90 -10.79 21.55
CA PRO A 425 -4.81 -10.67 20.11
C PRO A 425 -5.81 -11.63 19.45
N PHE A 426 -6.43 -11.20 18.37
CA PHE A 426 -7.37 -12.02 17.59
C PHE A 426 -7.19 -11.83 16.09
N SER A 427 -7.74 -12.78 15.34
CA SER A 427 -7.95 -12.68 13.90
C SER A 427 -9.44 -12.79 13.57
N VAL A 428 -9.92 -12.08 12.56
CA VAL A 428 -11.25 -12.24 11.95
C VAL A 428 -11.08 -12.76 10.54
N ASN A 429 -11.79 -13.82 10.20
CA ASN A 429 -11.88 -14.31 8.83
C ASN A 429 -13.34 -14.64 8.52
N GLN A 430 -13.89 -14.05 7.46
CA GLN A 430 -15.30 -14.21 7.05
C GLN A 430 -16.29 -13.95 8.21
N GLY A 431 -16.00 -12.95 9.04
CA GLY A 431 -16.81 -12.60 10.21
C GLY A 431 -16.62 -13.51 11.45
N SER A 432 -15.88 -14.61 11.33
CA SER A 432 -15.55 -15.48 12.46
C SER A 432 -14.29 -14.98 13.17
N ILE A 433 -14.40 -14.75 14.48
CA ILE A 433 -13.27 -14.36 15.33
C ILE A 433 -12.59 -15.59 15.92
N SER A 434 -11.27 -15.62 15.84
CA SER A 434 -10.42 -16.64 16.46
C SER A 434 -9.39 -15.96 17.37
N PRO A 435 -9.25 -16.37 18.64
CA PRO A 435 -8.18 -15.89 19.49
C PRO A 435 -6.83 -16.41 18.97
N LEU A 436 -5.80 -15.57 19.06
CA LEU A 436 -4.44 -15.97 18.72
C LEU A 436 -3.74 -16.57 19.95
N PRO A 437 -2.89 -17.61 19.79
CA PRO A 437 -2.11 -18.17 20.90
C PRO A 437 -1.26 -17.11 21.60
N ASP A 438 -1.02 -17.26 22.90
CA ASP A 438 -0.12 -16.39 23.66
C ASP A 438 0.94 -17.21 24.42
N LEU A 439 1.89 -16.52 25.08
CA LEU A 439 2.96 -17.15 25.88
C LEU A 439 2.53 -17.36 27.35
N GLY A 440 1.22 -17.50 27.62
CA GLY A 440 0.71 -17.52 29.00
C GLY A 440 0.81 -16.16 29.71
N GLY A 441 0.94 -15.09 28.92
CA GLY A 441 1.08 -13.71 29.35
C GLY A 441 -0.25 -13.01 29.65
N ASP A 442 -0.15 -11.82 30.24
CA ASP A 442 -1.31 -11.06 30.73
C ASP A 442 -2.00 -10.25 29.63
N THR A 443 -1.27 -9.75 28.62
CA THR A 443 -1.86 -9.00 27.50
C THR A 443 -1.15 -9.25 26.18
N GLY A 444 -1.84 -9.07 25.05
CA GLY A 444 -1.23 -9.11 23.73
C GLY A 444 -1.97 -8.25 22.71
N THR A 445 -1.26 -7.85 21.65
CA THR A 445 -1.79 -7.04 20.55
C THR A 445 -1.30 -7.61 19.23
N ALA A 446 -2.21 -7.81 18.28
CA ALA A 446 -1.86 -8.05 16.89
C ALA A 446 -1.95 -6.72 16.15
N ASN A 447 -0.87 -6.32 15.47
CA ASN A 447 -0.74 -4.98 14.87
C ASN A 447 -0.78 -4.96 13.34
N GLY A 448 -0.31 -6.04 12.69
CA GLY A 448 -0.18 -6.12 11.25
C GLY A 448 -0.42 -7.53 10.70
N ILE A 449 -0.96 -7.63 9.49
CA ILE A 449 -1.29 -8.88 8.81
C ILE A 449 -0.95 -8.80 7.32
N ASN A 450 -0.29 -9.82 6.78
CA ASN A 450 0.00 -9.90 5.35
C ASN A 450 -1.03 -10.77 4.59
N ASN A 451 -0.92 -10.83 3.26
CA ASN A 451 -1.80 -11.64 2.39
C ASN A 451 -1.56 -13.14 2.52
N LYS A 452 -0.46 -13.58 3.16
CA LYS A 452 -0.22 -14.97 3.58
C LYS A 452 -0.89 -15.33 4.91
N SER A 453 -1.73 -14.45 5.44
CA SER A 453 -2.42 -14.61 6.74
C SER A 453 -1.47 -14.69 7.93
N ALA A 454 -0.19 -14.30 7.77
CA ALA A 454 0.74 -14.19 8.87
C ALA A 454 0.53 -12.86 9.58
N ILE A 455 0.51 -12.90 10.91
CA ILE A 455 0.19 -11.77 11.78
C ILE A 455 1.41 -11.45 12.65
N VAL A 456 1.66 -10.18 12.94
CA VAL A 456 2.72 -9.76 13.88
C VAL A 456 2.18 -8.85 14.96
N GLY A 457 2.90 -8.78 16.06
CA GLY A 457 2.49 -7.95 17.19
C GLY A 457 3.40 -8.09 18.40
N GLN A 458 2.81 -7.96 19.57
CA GLN A 458 3.49 -8.12 20.85
C GLN A 458 2.65 -8.90 21.86
N ILE A 459 3.33 -9.65 22.71
CA ILE A 459 2.76 -10.31 23.89
C ILE A 459 3.55 -9.90 25.10
N ASP A 460 2.86 -9.65 26.21
CA ASP A 460 3.46 -9.45 27.52
C ASP A 460 4.01 -10.77 28.04
N SER A 461 5.31 -10.83 28.30
CA SER A 461 6.03 -12.11 28.48
C SER A 461 6.42 -12.41 29.92
N ASP A 462 6.12 -11.53 30.87
CA ASP A 462 6.50 -11.69 32.29
C ASP A 462 5.41 -12.34 33.17
N GLY A 463 4.23 -12.64 32.60
CA GLY A 463 3.09 -13.24 33.28
C GLY A 463 2.39 -12.26 34.24
N LEU A 464 1.95 -12.73 35.41
CA LEU A 464 1.19 -11.95 36.41
C LEU A 464 2.00 -10.88 37.18
N ASN A 465 3.25 -10.60 36.79
CA ASN A 465 4.18 -9.80 37.58
C ASN A 465 4.14 -8.29 37.28
N ASP A 466 3.26 -7.85 36.38
CA ASP A 466 2.91 -6.45 36.10
C ASP A 466 4.12 -5.55 35.78
N LYS A 467 5.23 -6.13 35.30
CA LYS A 467 6.28 -5.38 34.63
C LYS A 467 6.01 -5.56 33.16
N THR A 468 5.18 -4.69 32.57
CA THR A 468 4.90 -4.66 31.13
C THR A 468 6.19 -4.92 30.32
N VAL A 469 6.41 -6.15 29.85
CA VAL A 469 7.60 -6.54 29.07
C VAL A 469 7.05 -7.15 27.79
N ASN A 470 6.80 -6.24 26.85
CA ASN A 470 6.32 -6.56 25.52
C ASN A 470 7.44 -7.26 24.74
N THR A 471 7.18 -8.49 24.33
CA THR A 471 8.03 -9.26 23.43
C THR A 471 7.40 -9.28 22.04
N ALA A 472 8.21 -9.03 21.01
CA ALA A 472 7.75 -9.09 19.62
C ALA A 472 7.43 -10.55 19.24
N VAL A 473 6.35 -10.74 18.50
CA VAL A 473 5.86 -12.06 18.13
C VAL A 473 5.31 -12.10 16.71
N LYS A 474 5.29 -13.31 16.14
CA LYS A 474 4.67 -13.63 14.86
C LYS A 474 3.71 -14.81 15.04
N TRP A 475 2.53 -14.72 14.46
CA TRP A 475 1.59 -15.83 14.34
C TRP A 475 1.47 -16.28 12.89
N GLU A 476 1.62 -17.59 12.66
CA GLU A 476 1.52 -18.19 11.34
C GLU A 476 0.44 -19.26 11.30
N LYS A 477 -0.42 -19.19 10.29
CA LYS A 477 -1.53 -20.11 10.10
C LYS A 477 -1.03 -21.38 9.42
N GLY A 478 -1.13 -22.51 10.12
CA GLY A 478 -0.82 -23.82 9.57
C GLY A 478 -1.86 -24.30 8.55
N ALA A 479 -1.55 -25.41 7.87
CA ALA A 479 -2.48 -26.06 6.92
C ALA A 479 -3.76 -26.56 7.59
N ASP A 480 -3.76 -26.74 8.91
CA ASP A 480 -4.94 -27.09 9.72
C ASP A 480 -5.81 -25.86 10.08
N GLY A 481 -5.45 -24.68 9.59
CA GLY A 481 -6.14 -23.41 9.85
C GLY A 481 -5.84 -22.79 11.21
N LYS A 482 -4.98 -23.41 12.04
CA LYS A 482 -4.64 -22.91 13.37
C LYS A 482 -3.40 -22.04 13.33
N TYR A 483 -3.39 -20.99 14.17
CA TYR A 483 -2.22 -20.17 14.36
C TYR A 483 -1.20 -20.84 15.28
N THR A 484 0.06 -20.76 14.88
CA THR A 484 1.24 -21.09 15.69
C THR A 484 1.97 -19.81 16.04
N LEU A 485 2.49 -19.72 17.25
CA LEU A 485 3.15 -18.53 17.77
C LEU A 485 4.68 -18.72 17.76
N THR A 486 5.37 -17.78 17.14
CA THR A 486 6.83 -17.65 17.16
C THR A 486 7.22 -16.44 18.00
N ASN A 487 8.02 -16.69 19.04
CA ASN A 487 8.63 -15.63 19.85
C ASN A 487 9.84 -15.05 19.10
N LEU A 488 9.77 -13.77 18.70
CA LEU A 488 10.86 -13.07 18.01
C LEU A 488 11.85 -12.45 19.00
N GLY A 489 11.45 -12.26 20.26
CA GLY A 489 12.26 -11.74 21.34
C GLY A 489 12.20 -10.21 21.50
N THR A 490 12.98 -9.70 22.45
CA THR A 490 13.16 -8.25 22.70
C THR A 490 14.40 -7.67 22.03
N PHE A 491 15.19 -8.54 21.37
CA PHE A 491 16.45 -8.21 20.71
C PHE A 491 17.47 -7.49 21.62
N GLY A 492 17.48 -7.85 22.91
CA GLY A 492 18.40 -7.29 23.91
C GLY A 492 17.91 -5.99 24.58
N SER A 493 16.76 -5.45 24.16
CA SER A 493 16.10 -4.30 24.81
C SER A 493 15.13 -4.75 25.91
N GLU A 494 14.59 -3.80 26.67
CA GLU A 494 13.55 -4.10 27.67
C GLU A 494 12.25 -4.55 27.02
N GLN A 495 11.90 -3.99 25.87
CA GLN A 495 10.69 -4.32 25.12
C GLN A 495 10.94 -4.29 23.61
N ALA A 496 10.12 -5.04 22.87
CA ALA A 496 10.02 -4.95 21.42
C ALA A 496 8.56 -5.07 20.96
N ILE A 497 8.23 -4.31 19.93
CA ILE A 497 6.92 -4.32 19.27
C ILE A 497 7.16 -4.57 17.78
N ALA A 498 6.53 -5.62 17.24
CA ALA A 498 6.42 -5.80 15.79
C ALA A 498 5.16 -5.09 15.31
N ARG A 499 5.32 -4.13 14.39
CA ARG A 499 4.26 -3.20 13.97
C ARG A 499 3.51 -3.66 12.74
N ASP A 500 4.21 -4.23 11.77
CA ASP A 500 3.68 -4.53 10.43
C ASP A 500 4.58 -5.57 9.72
N ILE A 501 4.04 -6.24 8.70
CA ILE A 501 4.67 -7.35 7.97
C ILE A 501 4.26 -7.35 6.49
N ASN A 502 5.22 -7.54 5.58
CA ASN A 502 4.90 -7.73 4.15
C ASN A 502 4.82 -9.22 3.75
N ASP A 503 4.47 -9.53 2.50
CA ASP A 503 4.31 -10.91 2.01
C ASP A 503 5.65 -11.65 1.82
N SER A 504 6.75 -10.91 1.79
CA SER A 504 8.09 -11.46 1.89
C SER A 504 8.45 -11.91 3.31
N GLY A 505 7.62 -11.61 4.30
CA GLY A 505 7.85 -11.96 5.70
C GLY A 505 8.85 -11.04 6.39
N GLN A 506 9.17 -9.89 5.79
CA GLN A 506 9.93 -8.84 6.47
C GLN A 506 9.02 -8.18 7.50
N ILE A 507 9.52 -8.03 8.73
CA ILE A 507 8.75 -7.52 9.87
C ILE A 507 9.40 -6.22 10.33
N ILE A 508 8.62 -5.15 10.42
CA ILE A 508 9.10 -3.89 11.00
C ILE A 508 8.62 -3.71 12.43
N GLY A 509 9.35 -2.92 13.20
CA GLY A 509 8.97 -2.64 14.56
C GLY A 509 9.89 -1.62 15.22
N TRP A 510 9.79 -1.54 16.54
CA TRP A 510 10.76 -0.83 17.36
C TRP A 510 11.03 -1.56 18.66
N THR A 511 12.26 -1.41 19.15
CA THR A 511 12.60 -1.79 20.51
C THR A 511 12.56 -0.57 21.41
N SER A 512 12.24 -0.74 22.70
CA SER A 512 12.26 0.36 23.67
C SER A 512 12.90 -0.06 25.00
N SER A 513 13.51 0.91 25.67
CA SER A 513 14.13 0.76 26.99
C SER A 513 13.99 2.04 27.80
N GLY A 514 13.85 1.90 29.12
CA GLY A 514 13.68 2.99 30.06
C GLY A 514 12.24 3.52 30.14
N THR A 515 11.98 4.36 31.14
CA THR A 515 10.66 4.94 31.41
C THR A 515 10.72 6.45 31.51
N GLY A 516 9.62 7.14 31.18
CA GLY A 516 9.53 8.60 31.32
C GLY A 516 10.53 9.34 30.44
N ALA A 517 11.24 10.33 31.01
CA ALA A 517 12.15 11.21 30.25
C ALA A 517 13.42 10.52 29.73
N THR A 518 13.76 9.33 30.23
CA THR A 518 14.92 8.54 29.75
C THR A 518 14.51 7.43 28.78
N ALA A 519 13.23 7.35 28.40
CA ALA A 519 12.75 6.35 27.47
C ALA A 519 13.41 6.53 26.10
N THR A 520 13.85 5.43 25.53
CA THR A 520 14.43 5.36 24.18
C THR A 520 13.64 4.39 23.34
N SER A 521 13.58 4.63 22.03
CA SER A 521 13.08 3.66 21.07
C SER A 521 13.89 3.68 19.78
N SER A 522 14.09 2.49 19.20
CA SER A 522 14.89 2.31 18.00
C SER A 522 14.12 1.49 16.97
N PRO A 523 13.87 2.04 15.77
CA PRO A 523 13.15 1.34 14.72
C PRO A 523 14.02 0.25 14.11
N PHE A 524 13.41 -0.88 13.77
CA PHE A 524 14.09 -2.03 13.16
C PHE A 524 13.29 -2.62 12.00
N LEU A 525 14.03 -3.34 11.15
CA LEU A 525 13.53 -4.30 10.16
C LEU A 525 14.10 -5.68 10.52
N LEU A 526 13.25 -6.70 10.60
CA LEU A 526 13.65 -8.08 10.73
C LEU A 526 13.50 -8.74 9.35
N GLN A 527 14.62 -9.24 8.82
CA GLN A 527 14.69 -9.91 7.53
C GLN A 527 15.56 -11.15 7.66
N ASN A 528 15.08 -12.30 7.19
CA ASN A 528 15.78 -13.58 7.26
C ASN A 528 16.27 -13.93 8.69
N GLY A 529 15.45 -13.58 9.70
CA GLY A 529 15.78 -13.79 11.12
C GLY A 529 16.83 -12.83 11.70
N GLN A 530 17.37 -11.91 10.90
CA GLN A 530 18.34 -10.90 11.33
C GLN A 530 17.67 -9.54 11.54
N LYS A 531 17.91 -8.93 12.70
CA LYS A 531 17.46 -7.56 13.00
C LYS A 531 18.44 -6.56 12.39
N ILE A 532 17.89 -5.65 11.61
CA ILE A 532 18.57 -4.50 11.01
C ILE A 532 18.04 -3.26 11.72
N ASP A 533 18.93 -2.48 12.34
CA ASP A 533 18.58 -1.19 12.92
C ASP A 533 18.44 -0.14 11.80
N LEU A 534 17.30 0.55 11.74
CA LEU A 534 17.06 1.55 10.69
C LEU A 534 17.80 2.87 10.95
N GLY A 535 18.29 3.08 12.18
CA GLY A 535 18.98 4.29 12.62
C GLY A 535 18.03 5.35 13.22
N SER A 536 18.56 6.56 13.42
CA SER A 536 17.79 7.71 13.92
C SER A 536 18.33 9.03 13.36
N PHE A 537 17.57 10.12 13.54
CA PHE A 537 18.06 11.48 13.27
C PHE A 537 18.81 12.11 14.47
N GLY A 538 19.30 11.27 15.38
CA GLY A 538 20.07 11.66 16.57
C GLY A 538 19.25 11.92 17.83
N GLY A 539 17.92 11.78 17.77
CA GLY A 539 17.05 11.83 18.95
C GLY A 539 16.85 10.47 19.63
N ALA A 540 16.12 10.46 20.75
CA ALA A 540 15.93 9.28 21.60
C ALA A 540 14.82 8.34 21.11
N ILE A 541 13.87 8.85 20.30
CA ILE A 541 12.67 8.12 19.90
C ILE A 541 12.66 7.89 18.39
N GLY A 542 12.33 6.66 17.99
CA GLY A 542 12.04 6.31 16.62
C GLY A 542 11.12 5.10 16.54
N GLN A 543 10.12 5.18 15.67
CA GLN A 543 9.11 4.13 15.48
C GLN A 543 8.79 3.98 14.00
N THR A 544 8.50 2.75 13.59
CA THR A 544 8.02 2.39 12.26
C THR A 544 6.48 2.42 12.24
N ALA A 545 5.90 2.56 11.05
CA ALA A 545 4.45 2.64 10.87
C ALA A 545 3.93 1.71 9.78
N GLY A 546 4.63 1.59 8.65
CA GLY A 546 4.25 0.70 7.55
C GLY A 546 5.45 0.24 6.72
N ILE A 547 5.30 -0.91 6.07
CA ILE A 547 6.25 -1.50 5.12
C ILE A 547 5.53 -1.91 3.84
N ASN A 548 6.13 -1.67 2.66
CA ASN A 548 5.58 -2.18 1.39
C ASN A 548 6.25 -3.49 0.95
N GLN A 549 5.76 -4.08 -0.14
CA GLN A 549 6.28 -5.36 -0.66
C GLN A 549 7.74 -5.28 -1.14
N PHE A 550 8.24 -4.08 -1.39
CA PHE A 550 9.61 -3.81 -1.83
C PHE A 550 10.59 -3.53 -0.69
N GLY A 551 10.14 -3.67 0.56
CA GLY A 551 10.97 -3.52 1.76
C GLY A 551 11.24 -2.06 2.16
N GLN A 552 10.49 -1.10 1.61
CA GLN A 552 10.57 0.29 2.02
C GLN A 552 9.78 0.49 3.31
N VAL A 553 10.36 1.21 4.27
CA VAL A 553 9.77 1.36 5.60
C VAL A 553 9.53 2.84 5.89
N VAL A 554 8.37 3.17 6.43
CA VAL A 554 8.06 4.54 6.86
C VAL A 554 7.78 4.63 8.35
N GLY A 555 7.93 5.82 8.91
CA GLY A 555 7.67 6.07 10.31
C GLY A 555 8.08 7.47 10.74
N TYR A 556 8.55 7.61 11.98
CA TYR A 556 9.13 8.85 12.46
C TYR A 556 10.33 8.62 13.38
N SER A 557 11.24 9.58 13.39
CA SER A 557 12.37 9.63 14.30
C SER A 557 12.54 11.05 14.83
N GLN A 558 12.90 11.16 16.09
CA GLN A 558 13.31 12.43 16.68
C GLN A 558 14.68 12.86 16.15
N ASN A 559 14.81 14.16 15.92
CA ASN A 559 16.10 14.79 15.74
C ASN A 559 16.77 15.08 17.11
N MET A 560 18.00 15.62 17.08
CA MET A 560 18.74 16.00 18.30
C MET A 560 18.02 17.04 19.19
N SER A 561 17.03 17.75 18.65
CA SER A 561 16.19 18.71 19.39
C SER A 561 14.88 18.08 19.90
N ALA A 562 14.79 16.74 19.91
CA ALA A 562 13.60 15.98 20.29
C ALA A 562 12.33 16.31 19.47
N GLN A 563 12.50 16.85 18.27
CA GLN A 563 11.38 17.10 17.35
C GLN A 563 11.18 15.89 16.45
N ASP A 564 9.94 15.43 16.34
CA ASP A 564 9.60 14.32 15.48
C ASP A 564 9.70 14.71 14.00
N ARG A 565 10.27 13.81 13.21
CA ARG A 565 10.44 13.96 11.75
C ARG A 565 9.96 12.69 11.08
N ALA A 566 9.06 12.83 10.11
CA ALA A 566 8.66 11.71 9.28
C ALA A 566 9.86 11.20 8.47
N PHE A 567 10.03 9.88 8.39
CA PHE A 567 11.09 9.27 7.59
C PHE A 567 10.54 8.29 6.58
N VAL A 568 11.34 8.08 5.54
CA VAL A 568 11.35 6.87 4.72
C VAL A 568 12.72 6.24 4.85
N TRP A 569 12.75 4.95 5.15
CA TRP A 569 13.94 4.12 5.05
C TRP A 569 13.83 3.37 3.74
N ASN A 570 14.79 3.62 2.86
CA ASN A 570 14.85 3.01 1.56
C ASN A 570 16.32 2.77 1.22
N ASN A 571 16.61 1.62 0.63
CA ASN A 571 17.96 1.24 0.24
C ASN A 571 19.01 1.37 1.35
N GLY A 572 18.70 0.88 2.56
CA GLY A 572 19.66 0.91 3.68
C GLY A 572 19.80 2.25 4.38
N LYS A 573 19.13 3.30 3.89
CA LYS A 573 19.32 4.67 4.36
C LYS A 573 18.02 5.23 4.93
N LEU A 574 18.09 5.71 6.17
CA LEU A 574 17.04 6.52 6.79
C LEU A 574 17.09 7.94 6.24
N GLN A 575 15.99 8.40 5.64
CA GLN A 575 15.90 9.72 5.01
C GLN A 575 14.74 10.52 5.60
N ASP A 576 15.01 11.79 5.92
CA ASP A 576 13.99 12.72 6.41
C ASP A 576 13.10 13.16 5.25
N LEU A 577 11.82 12.81 5.30
CA LEU A 577 10.87 13.10 4.23
C LEU A 577 10.76 14.60 3.95
N ASN A 578 10.93 15.46 4.95
CA ASN A 578 10.92 16.91 4.75
C ASN A 578 12.07 17.42 3.85
N LYS A 579 13.12 16.61 3.65
CA LYS A 579 14.23 16.91 2.73
C LYS A 579 14.05 16.31 1.34
N LEU A 580 13.05 15.43 1.17
CA LEU A 580 12.73 14.77 -0.09
C LEU A 580 11.55 15.41 -0.81
N LEU A 581 10.90 16.39 -0.20
CA LEU A 581 9.80 17.13 -0.80
C LEU A 581 10.29 18.02 -1.94
N LEU A 582 9.55 18.01 -3.06
CA LEU A 582 9.75 18.98 -4.14
C LEU A 582 9.41 20.40 -3.68
N THR A 583 8.34 20.52 -2.88
CA THR A 583 7.88 21.77 -2.29
C THR A 583 7.43 21.51 -0.86
N ASN A 584 7.87 22.35 0.08
CA ASN A 584 7.44 22.23 1.48
C ASN A 584 5.95 22.61 1.63
N PRO A 585 5.11 21.79 2.29
CA PRO A 585 3.71 22.10 2.48
C PRO A 585 3.52 23.30 3.40
N SER A 586 2.43 24.04 3.16
CA SER A 586 1.99 25.12 4.03
C SER A 586 0.47 25.11 4.14
N PHE A 587 -0.05 25.62 5.25
CA PHE A 587 -1.48 25.79 5.47
C PHE A 587 -1.74 27.08 6.24
N GLY A 588 -2.71 27.88 5.80
CA GLY A 588 -2.99 29.20 6.42
C GLY A 588 -1.77 30.15 6.43
N GLY A 589 -0.86 30.02 5.45
CA GLY A 589 0.38 30.80 5.38
C GLY A 589 1.48 30.35 6.35
N GLN A 590 1.29 29.24 7.06
CA GLN A 590 2.26 28.66 8.00
C GLN A 590 2.86 27.39 7.40
N GLN A 591 4.17 27.21 7.56
CA GLN A 591 4.84 26.01 7.07
C GLN A 591 4.35 24.80 7.88
N VAL A 592 4.06 23.70 7.18
CA VAL A 592 3.78 22.42 7.81
C VAL A 592 5.05 21.59 7.81
N THR A 593 5.43 21.06 8.98
CA THR A 593 6.54 20.09 9.09
C THR A 593 5.95 18.70 9.20
N LEU A 594 6.35 17.79 8.32
CA LEU A 594 5.93 16.39 8.38
C LEU A 594 6.56 15.71 9.59
N THR A 595 5.72 15.29 10.53
CA THR A 595 6.15 14.70 11.81
C THR A 595 5.89 13.19 11.86
N ARG A 596 4.98 12.68 11.02
CA ARG A 596 4.59 11.27 10.97
C ARG A 596 4.35 10.83 9.53
N ALA A 597 4.96 9.73 9.12
CA ALA A 597 4.51 8.93 7.99
C ALA A 597 3.79 7.70 8.56
N SER A 598 2.57 7.45 8.10
CA SER A 598 1.64 6.49 8.71
C SER A 598 1.52 5.19 7.91
N GLY A 599 1.72 5.24 6.60
CA GLY A 599 1.70 4.07 5.72
C GLY A 599 2.34 4.36 4.38
N ILE A 600 2.74 3.30 3.67
CA ILE A 600 3.37 3.35 2.36
C ILE A 600 2.75 2.27 1.48
N ASN A 601 2.45 2.58 0.22
CA ASN A 601 1.92 1.60 -0.73
C ASN A 601 3.05 0.99 -1.60
N ASN A 602 2.72 0.02 -2.45
CA ASN A 602 3.70 -0.67 -3.29
C ASN A 602 4.30 0.21 -4.38
N PHE A 603 3.64 1.32 -4.72
CA PHE A 603 4.21 2.29 -5.64
C PHE A 603 5.09 3.37 -4.96
N GLY A 604 5.35 3.21 -3.66
CA GLY A 604 6.17 4.11 -2.86
C GLY A 604 5.47 5.39 -2.40
N ASP A 605 4.17 5.56 -2.67
CA ASP A 605 3.42 6.70 -2.15
C ASP A 605 3.20 6.56 -0.64
N ILE A 606 3.27 7.69 0.06
CA ILE A 606 3.25 7.70 1.53
C ILE A 606 2.05 8.51 2.01
N SER A 607 1.26 7.94 2.94
CA SER A 607 0.34 8.72 3.75
C SER A 607 1.07 9.31 4.94
N ALA A 608 0.94 10.61 5.15
CA ALA A 608 1.66 11.33 6.20
C ALA A 608 0.77 12.38 6.85
N TYR A 609 1.18 12.86 8.02
CA TYR A 609 0.67 14.10 8.55
C TYR A 609 1.79 14.93 9.19
N GLY A 610 1.57 16.23 9.19
CA GLY A 610 2.50 17.21 9.73
C GLY A 610 1.82 18.19 10.67
N THR A 611 2.64 18.89 11.44
CA THR A 611 2.20 19.91 12.39
C THR A 611 2.45 21.32 11.86
N TYR A 612 1.55 22.23 12.19
CA TYR A 612 1.68 23.67 11.91
C TYR A 612 1.17 24.49 13.09
N THR A 613 1.58 25.75 13.18
CA THR A 613 1.08 26.66 14.22
C THR A 613 -0.08 27.51 13.69
N TYR A 614 -1.09 27.78 14.52
CA TYR A 614 -2.18 28.70 14.19
C TYR A 614 -2.62 29.50 15.43
N ARG A 615 -3.43 30.54 15.23
CA ARG A 615 -4.05 31.29 16.33
C ARG A 615 -5.52 30.93 16.44
N ASP A 616 -5.98 30.62 17.65
CA ASP A 616 -7.41 30.43 17.91
C ASP A 616 -8.17 31.76 17.96
N ALA A 617 -9.49 31.70 18.13
CA ALA A 617 -10.35 32.88 18.23
C ALA A 617 -10.03 33.77 19.45
N LYS A 618 -9.30 33.25 20.45
CA LYS A 618 -8.84 33.99 21.64
C LYS A 618 -7.42 34.55 21.46
N GLY A 619 -6.80 34.33 20.30
CA GLY A 619 -5.46 34.79 19.94
C GLY A 619 -4.31 33.90 20.45
N ALA A 620 -4.62 32.76 21.09
CA ALA A 620 -3.61 31.82 21.59
C ALA A 620 -2.98 31.05 20.43
N THR A 621 -1.65 30.88 20.47
CA THR A 621 -0.92 30.06 19.50
C THR A 621 -1.08 28.59 19.86
N LEU A 622 -1.66 27.81 18.96
CA LEU A 622 -1.88 26.38 19.09
C LEU A 622 -1.19 25.62 17.96
N THR A 623 -1.09 24.30 18.11
CA THR A 623 -0.57 23.38 17.08
C THR A 623 -1.72 22.61 16.45
N GLY A 624 -1.82 22.68 15.13
CA GLY A 624 -2.73 21.88 14.33
C GLY A 624 -2.02 20.76 13.58
N THR A 625 -2.78 19.83 12.98
CA THR A 625 -2.25 18.80 12.08
C THR A 625 -2.92 18.83 10.71
N ARG A 626 -2.17 18.52 9.66
CA ARG A 626 -2.67 18.35 8.29
C ARG A 626 -2.18 17.03 7.72
N ALA A 627 -3.06 16.34 7.01
CA ALA A 627 -2.75 15.07 6.35
C ALA A 627 -2.37 15.31 4.89
N TYR A 628 -1.44 14.49 4.39
CA TYR A 628 -0.92 14.58 3.04
C TYR A 628 -0.79 13.18 2.40
N LEU A 629 -1.06 13.12 1.11
CA LEU A 629 -0.49 12.11 0.21
C LEU A 629 0.86 12.64 -0.27
N LEU A 630 1.92 11.88 -0.06
CA LEU A 630 3.22 12.15 -0.65
C LEU A 630 3.35 11.25 -1.88
N LYS A 631 3.11 11.81 -3.06
CA LYS A 631 3.21 11.08 -4.32
C LYS A 631 4.68 10.91 -4.72
N ALA A 632 5.12 9.67 -4.88
CA ALA A 632 6.50 9.33 -5.21
C ALA A 632 6.81 9.67 -6.68
N ILE A 633 7.93 10.36 -6.90
CA ILE A 633 8.42 10.76 -8.21
C ILE A 633 9.86 10.27 -8.31
N PRO A 634 10.20 9.36 -9.24
CA PRO A 634 11.57 8.89 -9.43
C PRO A 634 12.52 10.06 -9.62
N THR A 635 13.68 10.00 -8.97
CA THR A 635 14.75 10.95 -9.31
C THR A 635 15.34 10.61 -10.66
N THR A 636 15.52 11.59 -11.53
CA THR A 636 16.28 11.47 -12.77
C THR A 636 17.77 11.39 -12.51
#